data_AF-A0A354NU63-F1
#
_entry.id   AF-A0A354NU63-F1
#
_cell.length_a   1.000
_cell.length_b   1.000
_cell.length_c   1.000
_cell.angle_alpha   90.00
_cell.angle_beta   90.00
_cell.angle_gamma   90.00
#
_symmetry.space_group_name_H-M   'P 1'
#
loop_
_entity.id
_entity.type
_entity.pdbx_description
1 polymer ?
#
loop_
_entity_poly.entity_id
_entity_poly.type
_entity_poly.pdbx_seq_one_letter_code
_entity_poly.pdbx_strand_id
1 'polypeptide(L)' 'GFAASSPGDFEAVQTIARELRRPMIVSLARCHVGDVDAAWEAIKDAENPRIHV' A
#
# COMPACT_ATOMS: atom_id res chain seq x y z
N GLY A 1 6.13 -1.58 0.61
CA GLY A 1 6.25 -2.86 -0.12
C GLY A 1 5.69 -2.70 -1.52
N PHE A 2 5.40 -3.79 -2.22
CA PHE A 2 4.73 -3.76 -3.52
C PHE A 2 3.42 -4.56 -3.45
N ALA A 3 2.32 -3.88 -3.13
CA ALA A 3 1.04 -4.53 -2.83
C ALA A 3 0.49 -5.37 -4.00
N ALA A 4 0.81 -5.05 -5.25
CA ALA A 4 0.35 -5.81 -6.42
C ALA A 4 1.20 -7.06 -6.73
N SER A 5 2.27 -7.33 -5.95
CA SER A 5 3.18 -8.45 -6.22
C SER A 5 2.55 -9.81 -5.92
N SER A 6 1.79 -9.89 -4.82
CA SER A 6 1.17 -11.11 -4.31
C SER A 6 0.13 -10.78 -3.22
N PRO A 7 -0.81 -11.69 -2.93
CA PRO A 7 -1.76 -11.50 -1.82
C PRO A 7 -1.08 -11.30 -0.47
N GLY A 8 0.04 -11.99 -0.21
CA GLY A 8 0.80 -11.85 1.04
C GLY A 8 1.43 -10.46 1.20
N ASP A 9 1.96 -9.87 0.13
CA ASP A 9 2.48 -8.49 0.17
C ASP A 9 1.36 -7.48 0.39
N PHE A 10 0.20 -7.68 -0.22
CA PHE A 10 -0.98 -6.85 0.02
C PHE A 10 -1.41 -6.89 1.50
N GLU A 11 -1.58 -8.08 2.06
CA GLU A 11 -1.98 -8.28 3.45
C GLU A 11 -0.96 -7.70 4.44
N ALA A 12 0.34 -7.88 4.17
CA ALA A 12 1.41 -7.33 5.00
C ALA A 12 1.39 -5.79 5.00
N VAL A 13 1.27 -5.16 3.83
CA VAL A 13 1.19 -3.70 3.71
C VAL A 13 -0.06 -3.17 4.40
N GLN A 14 -1.22 -3.82 4.23
CA GLN A 14 -2.48 -3.43 4.86
C GLN A 14 -2.44 -3.54 6.38
N THR A 15 -1.82 -4.59 6.91
CA THR A 15 -1.64 -4.77 8.36
C THR A 15 -0.82 -3.61 8.93
N ILE A 16 0.31 -3.29 8.30
CA ILE A 16 1.16 -2.17 8.72
C ILE A 16 0.41 -0.83 8.63
N ALA A 17 -0.36 -0.62 7.56
CA ALA A 17 -1.15 0.59 7.35
C ALA A 17 -2.19 0.83 8.46
N ARG A 18 -2.78 -0.24 9.01
CA ARG A 18 -3.78 -0.16 10.09
C ARG A 18 -3.16 0.04 11.47
N GLU A 19 -2.00 -0.56 11.70
CA GLU A 19 -1.34 -0.58 13.01
C GLU A 19 -0.52 0.69 13.27
N LEU A 20 0.21 1.18 12.26
CA LEU A 20 1.13 2.30 12.43
C LEU A 20 0.45 3.62 12.03
N ARG A 21 0.35 4.54 12.99
CA ARG A 21 -0.32 5.85 12.79
C ARG A 21 0.63 7.00 12.47
N ARG A 22 1.84 6.96 13.04
CA ARG A 22 2.81 8.05 12.92
C ARG A 22 3.58 8.10 11.60
N PRO A 23 4.11 6.99 11.05
CA PRO A 23 4.88 7.06 9.81
C PRO A 23 3.97 7.24 8.60
N MET A 24 4.53 7.82 7.54
CA MET A 24 3.91 7.77 6.21
C MET A 24 4.08 6.37 5.63
N ILE A 25 2.97 5.73 5.27
CA ILE A 25 2.99 4.38 4.71
C ILE A 25 2.95 4.47 3.19
N VAL A 26 3.93 3.82 2.55
CA VAL A 26 4.12 3.88 1.09
C VAL A 26 4.06 2.49 0.47
N SER A 27 3.23 2.35 -0.58
CA SER A 27 3.24 1.19 -1.47
C SER A 27 3.76 1.58 -2.85
N LEU A 28 4.63 0.76 -3.42
CA LEU A 28 5.10 0.87 -4.80
C LEU A 28 3.99 0.43 -5.75
N ALA A 29 3.85 1.11 -6.88
CA ALA A 29 3.01 0.71 -8.00
C ALA A 29 3.79 0.92 -9.31
N ARG A 30 3.62 0.02 -10.29
CA ARG A 30 4.04 0.31 -11.66
C ARG A 30 3.06 1.31 -12.30
N CYS A 31 3.42 1.88 -13.45
CA CYS A 31 2.52 2.71 -14.27
C CYS A 31 1.40 1.88 -14.96
N HIS A 32 0.61 1.17 -14.16
CA HIS A 32 -0.49 0.31 -14.58
C HIS A 32 -1.65 0.52 -13.60
N VAL A 33 -2.87 0.70 -14.11
CA VAL A 33 -4.05 1.09 -13.30
C VAL A 33 -4.29 0.10 -12.15
N GLY A 34 -4.26 -1.21 -12.44
CA GLY A 34 -4.47 -2.24 -11.43
C GLY A 34 -3.42 -2.24 -10.31
N ASP A 35 -2.19 -1.79 -10.60
CA ASP A 35 -1.14 -1.69 -9.57
C ASP A 35 -1.37 -0.49 -8.65
N VAL A 36 -1.82 0.63 -9.23
CA VAL A 36 -2.17 1.84 -8.48
C VAL A 36 -3.37 1.58 -7.58
N ASP A 37 -4.39 0.88 -8.10
CA ASP A 37 -5.57 0.48 -7.32
C ASP A 37 -5.19 -0.47 -6.17
N ALA A 38 -4.37 -1.49 -6.44
CA ALA A 38 -3.87 -2.39 -5.40
C ALA A 38 -3.03 -1.66 -4.34
N ALA A 39 -2.18 -0.73 -4.76
CA ALA A 39 -1.39 0.10 -3.86
C ALA A 39 -2.28 0.97 -2.97
N TRP A 40 -3.31 1.62 -3.54
CA TRP A 40 -4.28 2.41 -2.80
C TRP A 40 -5.03 1.57 -1.77
N GLU A 41 -5.62 0.46 -2.20
CA GLU A 41 -6.41 -0.43 -1.33
C GLU A 41 -5.59 -1.00 -0.16
N ALA A 42 -4.29 -1.22 -0.36
CA ALA A 42 -3.39 -1.70 0.67
C ALA A 42 -3.03 -0.63 1.72
N ILE A 43 -3.03 0.67 1.37
CA ILE A 43 -2.57 1.73 2.29
C ILE A 43 -3.64 2.72 2.71
N LYS A 44 -4.87 2.66 2.16
CA LYS A 44 -5.94 3.64 2.42
C LYS A 44 -6.33 3.83 3.88
N ASP A 45 -6.04 2.83 4.73
CA ASP A 45 -6.32 2.87 6.17
C ASP A 45 -5.21 3.59 6.99
N ALA A 46 -4.08 3.91 6.36
CA ALA A 46 -3.00 4.67 6.99
C ALA A 46 -3.41 6.14 7.21
N GLU A 47 -2.89 6.77 8.26
CA GLU A 47 -3.15 8.19 8.55
C GLU A 47 -2.54 9.12 7.49
N ASN A 48 -1.37 8.73 6.96
CA ASN A 48 -0.65 9.46 5.91
C ASN A 48 -0.27 8.48 4.78
N PRO A 49 -1.21 8.12 3.88
CA PRO A 49 -0.92 7.20 2.78
C PRO A 49 -0.21 7.90 1.61
N ARG A 50 0.72 7.20 0.95
CA ARG A 50 1.36 7.66 -0.28
C ARG A 50 1.64 6.51 -1.25
N ILE A 51 1.46 6.75 -2.54
CA ILE A 51 1.85 5.81 -3.59
C ILE A 51 3.18 6.29 -4.20
N HIS A 52 4.14 5.38 -4.34
CA HIS A 52 5.33 5.59 -5.16
C HIS A 52 5.10 4.95 -6.52
N VAL A 53 5.17 5.77 -7.57
CA VAL A 53 5.15 5.34 -8.97
C VAL A 53 6.57 5.42 -9.53
#